data_AF-A0A966URT6-F1
#
_entry.id   AF-A0A966URT6-F1
#
_cell.length_a   1.000
_cell.length_b   1.000
_cell.length_c   1.000
_cell.angle_alpha   90.00
_cell.angle_beta   90.00
_cell.angle_gamma   90.00
#
_symmetry.space_group_name_H-M   'P 1'
#
loop_
_entity.id
_entity.type
_entity.pdbx_description
1 polymer ?
#
loop_
_entity_poly.entity_id
_entity_poly.type
_entity_poly.pdbx_seq_one_letter_code
_entity_poly.pdbx_strand_id
1 'polypeptide(L)'
;MSSNEQIFENYDEAHTHSLTVPWKLETCNVGESCWCRIILPTEKILYKNKVGETERIDEFEYIIPDGSIDRETAEYVVNLHNGWIKK
;
A
#
# COMPACT_ATOMS: atom_id res chain seq x y z
N MET A 1 16.88 11.36 12.35
CA MET A 1 15.64 12.09 12.69
C MET A 1 14.62 11.05 13.05
N SER A 2 14.15 11.03 14.29
CA SER A 2 13.17 10.05 14.78
C SER A 2 11.81 10.44 14.22
N SER A 3 11.46 9.91 13.05
CA SER A 3 10.08 9.93 12.57
C SER A 3 9.27 9.10 13.55
N ASN A 4 8.35 9.72 14.30
CA ASN A 4 7.34 8.98 15.05
C ASN A 4 6.54 8.17 14.01
N GLU A 5 6.79 6.86 13.94
CA GLU A 5 5.99 5.96 13.13
C GLU A 5 4.57 5.98 13.71
N GLN A 6 3.62 6.53 12.95
CA GLN A 6 2.20 6.49 13.32
C GLN A 6 1.69 5.06 13.19
N ILE A 7 1.07 4.56 14.26
CA ILE A 7 0.45 3.22 14.30
C ILE A 7 -1.07 3.42 14.41
N PHE A 8 -1.80 2.90 13.43
CA PHE A 8 -3.27 2.92 13.39
C PHE A 8 -3.88 1.86 14.31
N GLU A 9 -5.09 2.09 14.83
CA GLU A 9 -5.70 1.18 15.80
C GLU A 9 -6.19 -0.13 15.18
N ASN A 10 -6.40 -0.16 13.86
CA ASN A 10 -6.87 -1.32 13.13
C ASN A 10 -6.57 -1.19 11.63
N TYR A 11 -6.86 -2.26 10.89
CA TYR A 11 -6.69 -2.31 9.44
C TYR A 11 -7.53 -1.25 8.72
N ASP A 12 -8.77 -1.00 9.15
CA ASP A 12 -9.68 -0.08 8.44
C ASP A 12 -9.20 1.37 8.49
N GLU A 13 -8.65 1.79 9.63
CA GLU A 13 -8.01 3.10 9.77
C GLU A 13 -6.75 3.22 8.90
N ALA A 14 -5.89 2.20 8.92
CA ALA A 14 -4.70 2.16 8.07
C ALA A 14 -5.05 2.14 6.57
N HIS A 15 -6.09 1.40 6.19
CA HIS A 15 -6.60 1.37 4.82
C HIS A 15 -7.15 2.74 4.42
N THR A 16 -7.94 3.38 5.27
CA THR A 16 -8.47 4.71 5.00
C THR A 16 -7.34 5.72 4.79
N HIS A 17 -6.31 5.68 5.64
CA HIS A 17 -5.12 6.52 5.49
C HIS A 17 -4.34 6.19 4.22
N SER A 18 -4.21 4.91 3.85
CA SER A 18 -3.49 4.48 2.65
C SER A 18 -4.11 5.04 1.37
N LEU A 19 -5.41 5.36 1.37
CA LEU A 19 -6.11 6.05 0.28
C LEU A 19 -5.89 7.59 0.25
N THR A 20 -5.15 8.17 1.20
CA THR A 20 -4.88 9.62 1.25
C THR A 20 -3.44 9.97 0.90
N VAL A 21 -2.57 8.97 0.82
CA VAL A 21 -1.14 9.15 0.56
C VAL A 21 -0.78 8.72 -0.86
N PRO A 22 0.34 9.22 -1.42
CA PRO A 22 0.76 8.79 -2.73
C PRO A 22 1.02 7.29 -2.81
N TRP A 23 0.78 6.72 -3.99
CA TRP A 23 1.06 5.32 -4.30
C TRP A 23 2.25 5.20 -5.24
N LYS A 24 2.89 4.02 -5.22
CA LYS A 24 3.97 3.62 -6.12
C LYS A 24 3.71 2.23 -6.69
N LEU A 25 4.39 1.96 -7.79
CA LEU A 25 4.46 0.63 -8.39
C LEU A 25 5.65 -0.15 -7.84
N GLU A 26 5.47 -1.46 -7.72
CA GLU A 26 6.55 -2.43 -7.50
C GLU A 26 6.38 -3.65 -8.39
N THR A 27 7.49 -4.37 -8.57
CA THR A 27 7.55 -5.69 -9.17
C THR A 27 7.12 -6.75 -8.16
N CYS A 28 6.53 -7.85 -8.66
CA CYS A 28 6.36 -9.05 -7.83
C CYS A 28 7.66 -9.85 -7.77
N ASN A 29 7.64 -10.99 -7.08
CA ASN A 29 8.77 -11.90 -6.93
C ASN A 29 9.38 -12.43 -8.26
N VAL A 30 8.65 -12.38 -9.37
CA VAL A 30 9.15 -12.70 -10.72
C VAL A 30 10.01 -11.57 -11.30
N GLY A 31 9.90 -10.35 -10.78
CA GLY A 31 10.63 -9.17 -11.23
C GLY A 31 10.04 -8.51 -12.47
N GLU A 32 10.85 -7.74 -13.18
CA GLU A 32 10.43 -6.91 -14.32
C GLU A 32 9.83 -7.70 -15.50
N SER A 33 10.18 -8.99 -15.63
CA SER A 33 9.68 -9.88 -16.68
C SER A 33 8.23 -10.30 -16.48
N CYS A 34 7.66 -10.07 -15.28
CA CYS A 34 6.26 -10.36 -15.02
C CYS A 34 5.35 -9.35 -15.73
N TRP A 35 4.17 -9.83 -16.16
CA TRP A 35 3.14 -9.00 -16.77
C TRP A 35 2.46 -8.06 -15.76
N CYS A 36 2.42 -8.44 -14.48
CA CYS A 36 1.70 -7.70 -13.44
C CYS A 36 2.56 -6.64 -12.74
N ARG A 37 1.91 -5.69 -12.06
CA ARG A 37 2.56 -4.77 -11.12
C ARG A 37 1.76 -4.67 -9.83
N ILE A 38 2.49 -4.53 -8.72
CA ILE A 38 1.94 -4.34 -7.38
C ILE A 38 1.78 -2.83 -7.15
N ILE A 39 0.70 -2.42 -6.48
CA ILE A 39 0.53 -1.03 -6.00
C ILE A 39 0.67 -0.99 -4.49
N LEU A 40 1.58 -0.14 -4.02
CA LEU A 40 1.91 0.06 -2.60
C LEU A 40 1.76 1.56 -2.23
N PRO A 41 1.49 1.90 -0.97
CA PRO A 41 1.71 3.26 -0.47
C PRO A 41 3.19 3.66 -0.59
N THR A 42 3.48 4.95 -0.78
CA THR A 42 4.88 5.42 -0.80
C THR A 42 5.53 5.43 0.58
N GLU A 43 4.72 5.57 1.62
CA GLU A 43 5.14 5.57 3.02
C GLU A 43 4.75 4.28 3.73
N LYS A 44 5.50 3.94 4.78
CA LYS A 44 5.23 2.79 5.64
C LYS A 44 4.03 3.10 6.53
N ILE A 45 3.02 2.23 6.52
CA ILE A 45 1.79 2.36 7.29
C ILE A 45 1.69 1.15 8.22
N LEU A 46 1.66 1.39 9.53
CA LEU A 46 1.60 0.33 10.55
C LEU A 46 0.24 0.34 11.24
N TYR A 47 -0.27 -0.85 11.61
CA TYR A 47 -1.52 -0.97 12.34
C TYR A 47 -1.50 -2.09 13.36
N LYS A 48 -2.33 -1.95 14.40
CA LYS A 48 -2.57 -3.04 15.35
C LYS A 48 -3.47 -4.09 14.70
N ASN A 49 -2.97 -5.32 14.61
CA ASN A 49 -3.72 -6.47 14.13
C ASN A 49 -3.96 -7.46 15.28
N LYS A 50 -5.21 -7.92 15.41
CA LYS A 50 -5.58 -8.94 16.39
C LYS A 50 -5.69 -10.29 15.70
N VAL A 51 -4.81 -11.21 16.08
CA VAL A 51 -4.80 -12.59 15.59
C VAL A 51 -5.13 -13.50 16.77
N GLY A 52 -6.40 -13.88 16.88
CA GLY A 52 -6.93 -14.58 18.06
C GLY A 52 -6.87 -13.70 19.29
N GLU A 53 -6.19 -14.16 20.34
CA GLU A 53 -5.99 -13.42 21.60
C GLU A 53 -4.73 -12.54 21.59
N THR A 54 -3.94 -12.58 20.52
CA THR A 54 -2.69 -11.83 20.42
C THR A 54 -2.86 -10.56 19.60
N GLU A 55 -2.27 -9.46 20.07
CA GLU A 55 -2.14 -8.21 19.34
C GLU A 55 -0.71 -8.07 18.83
N ARG A 56 -0.55 -7.74 17.55
CA ARG A 56 0.74 -7.49 16.91
C ARG A 56 0.66 -6.25 16.03
N ILE A 57 1.81 -5.67 15.69
CA ILE A 57 1.90 -4.57 14.74
C ILE A 57 2.22 -5.16 13.38
N ASP A 58 1.31 -4.98 12.42
CA ASP A 58 1.47 -5.39 11.03
C ASP A 58 1.66 -4.15 10.14
N GLU A 59 2.25 -4.35 8.97
CA GLU A 59 2.37 -3.34 7.93
C GLU A 59 1.21 -3.46 6.93
N PHE A 60 0.67 -2.33 6.48
CA PHE A 60 -0.27 -2.32 5.37
C PHE A 60 0.51 -2.50 4.07
N GLU A 61 0.59 -3.75 3.61
CA GLU A 61 1.50 -4.09 2.51
C GLU A 61 1.00 -3.62 1.14
N TYR A 62 -0.28 -3.83 0.77
CA TYR A 62 -0.72 -3.63 -0.62
C TYR A 62 -2.00 -2.82 -0.75
N ILE A 63 -2.04 -1.92 -1.74
CA ILE A 63 -3.30 -1.39 -2.29
C ILE A 63 -3.87 -2.37 -3.31
N ILE A 64 -3.01 -2.85 -4.23
CA ILE A 64 -3.34 -3.89 -5.21
C ILE A 64 -2.19 -4.91 -5.22
N PRO A 65 -2.45 -6.20 -4.87
CA PRO A 65 -1.43 -7.22 -4.77
C PRO A 65 -1.01 -7.78 -6.14
N ASP A 66 -0.01 -8.65 -6.14
CA ASP A 66 0.50 -9.32 -7.34
C ASP A 66 -0.58 -10.14 -8.07
N GLY A 67 -0.41 -10.29 -9.38
CA GLY A 67 -1.34 -11.03 -10.24
C GLY A 67 -2.70 -10.37 -10.48
N SER A 68 -2.93 -9.17 -9.95
CA SER A 68 -4.24 -8.51 -10.03
C SER A 68 -4.44 -7.66 -11.29
N ILE A 69 -3.41 -6.91 -11.71
CA ILE A 69 -3.48 -5.96 -12.82
C ILE A 69 -2.16 -5.94 -13.61
N ASP A 70 -2.26 -5.63 -14.90
CA ASP A 70 -1.11 -5.48 -15.78
C ASP A 70 -0.40 -4.13 -15.54
N ARG A 71 0.82 -4.00 -16.07
CA ARG A 71 1.64 -2.78 -15.92
C ARG A 71 0.93 -1.50 -16.38
N GLU A 72 0.30 -1.52 -17.55
CA GLU A 72 -0.28 -0.32 -18.16
C GLU A 72 -1.50 0.17 -17.36
N THR A 73 -2.33 -0.77 -16.93
CA THR A 73 -3.45 -0.49 -16.01
C THR A 73 -2.96 0.02 -14.66
N ALA A 74 -1.90 -0.58 -14.09
CA ALA A 74 -1.34 -0.15 -12.81
C ALA A 74 -0.78 1.28 -12.87
N GLU A 75 -0.02 1.61 -13.92
CA GLU A 75 0.48 2.96 -14.17
C GLU A 75 -0.66 3.97 -14.26
N TYR A 76 -1.74 3.64 -14.97
CA TYR A 76 -2.91 4.51 -15.08
C TYR A 76 -3.56 4.77 -13.71
N VAL A 77 -3.79 3.72 -12.91
CA VAL A 77 -4.43 3.83 -11.58
C VAL A 77 -3.59 4.68 -10.63
N VAL A 78 -2.27 4.45 -10.56
CA VAL A 78 -1.38 5.23 -9.70
C VAL A 78 -1.35 6.71 -10.12
N ASN A 79 -1.28 6.99 -11.42
CA ASN A 79 -1.28 8.36 -11.93
C ASN A 79 -2.60 9.08 -11.64
N LEU A 80 -3.73 8.38 -11.77
CA LEU A 80 -5.05 8.92 -11.45
C LEU A 80 -5.13 9.29 -9.97
N HIS A 81 -4.84 8.34 -9.08
CA HIS A 81 -4.86 8.53 -7.62
C HIS A 81 -3.96 9.68 -7.17
N ASN A 82 -2.68 9.63 -7.54
CA ASN A 82 -1.70 10.63 -7.17
C ASN A 82 -2.02 12.01 -7.76
N GLY A 83 -2.71 12.06 -8.91
CA GLY A 83 -3.18 13.30 -9.53
C GLY A 83 -4.35 13.95 -8.76
N TRP A 84 -5.16 13.17 -8.04
CA TRP A 84 -6.23 13.68 -7.19
C TRP A 84 -5.73 14.20 -5.84
N ILE A 85 -4.74 13.54 -5.24
CA ILE A 85 -4.16 13.98 -3.95
C ILE A 85 -3.41 15.31 -4.06
N LYS A 86 -2.78 15.60 -5.21
CA LYS A 86 -1.99 16.83 -5.41
C LYS A 86 -2.82 18.11 -5.60
N LYS A 87 -4.15 18.01 -5.65
CA LYS A 87 -5.07 19.14 -5.84
C LYS A 87 -5.59 19.63 -4.51
#